data_AF-A0A4Q2QSE2-F1
#
_entry.id   AF-A0A4Q2QSE2-F1
#
_cell.length_a   1.000
_cell.length_b   1.000
_cell.length_c   1.000
_cell.angle_alpha   90.00
_cell.angle_beta   90.00
_cell.angle_gamma   90.00
#
_symmetry.space_group_name_H-M   'P 1'
#
loop_
_entity.id
_entity.type
_entity.pdbx_description
1 polymer ?
#
loop_
_entity_poly.entity_id
_entity_poly.type
_entity_poly.pdbx_seq_one_letter_code
_entity_poly.pdbx_strand_id
1 'polypeptide(L)' 'KGILKYLKELGVPATPADVAARGQQQGWSAGFTDKVAEWAEPVAAGERLVIKHPEFFSTYMREELRALV' A
#
# COMPACT_ATOMS: atom_id res chain seq x y z
N LYS A 1 2.91 0.78 3.98
CA LYS A 1 3.73 -0.43 3.76
C LYS A 1 2.96 -1.73 4.03
N GLY A 2 2.49 -2.00 5.26
CA GLY A 2 1.74 -3.23 5.58
C GLY A 2 0.51 -3.45 4.69
N ILE A 3 -0.31 -2.42 4.53
CA ILE A 3 -1.48 -2.42 3.64
C ILE A 3 -1.11 -2.81 2.20
N LEU A 4 -0.10 -2.16 1.60
CA LEU A 4 0.34 -2.45 0.23
C LEU A 4 0.75 -3.92 0.05
N LYS A 5 1.51 -4.45 1.02
CA LYS A 5 1.93 -5.86 1.01
C LYS A 5 0.73 -6.80 1.09
N TYR A 6 -0.24 -6.49 1.95
CA TYR A 6 -1.42 -7.33 2.15
C TYR A 6 -2.37 -7.29 0.95
N LEU A 7 -2.58 -6.13 0.34
CA LEU A 7 -3.37 -6.01 -0.90
C LEU A 7 -2.80 -6.88 -2.02
N LYS A 8 -1.47 -6.95 -2.15
CA LYS A 8 -0.82 -7.90 -3.06
C LYS A 8 -1.07 -9.36 -2.67
N GLU A 9 -0.96 -9.71 -1.38
CA GLU A 9 -1.24 -11.07 -0.89
C GLU A 9 -2.69 -11.50 -1.18
N LEU A 10 -3.62 -10.55 -1.22
CA LEU A 10 -5.01 -10.74 -1.64
C LEU A 10 -5.21 -10.78 -3.17
N GLY A 11 -4.15 -10.61 -3.96
CA GLY A 11 -4.21 -10.62 -5.43
C GLY A 11 -4.57 -9.28 -6.08
N VAL A 12 -4.68 -8.19 -5.31
CA VAL A 12 -5.04 -6.86 -5.79
C VAL A 12 -3.90 -5.85 -5.50
N PRO A 13 -2.74 -5.97 -6.17
CA PRO A 13 -1.61 -5.10 -5.88
C PRO A 13 -1.92 -3.65 -6.25
N ALA A 14 -1.71 -2.73 -5.31
CA ALA A 14 -1.73 -1.30 -5.61
C ALA A 14 -0.45 -0.91 -6.37
N THR A 15 -0.60 -0.33 -7.55
CA THR A 15 0.52 0.13 -8.39
C THR A 15 0.94 1.56 -8.02
N PRO A 16 2.15 2.00 -8.38
CA PRO A 16 2.55 3.40 -8.24
C PRO A 16 1.60 4.38 -8.93
N ALA A 17 1.02 3.99 -10.08
CA ALA A 17 0.05 4.79 -10.80
C ALA A 17 -1.26 4.95 -10.02
N ASP A 18 -1.74 3.88 -9.38
CA ASP A 18 -2.94 3.93 -8.52
C ASP A 18 -2.72 4.89 -7.33
N VAL A 19 -1.53 4.83 -6.73
CA VAL A 19 -1.15 5.72 -5.62
C VAL A 19 -1.10 7.17 -6.09
N ALA A 20 -0.49 7.45 -7.25
CA ALA A 20 -0.39 8.80 -7.79
C ALA A 20 -1.79 9.38 -8.12
N ALA A 21 -2.62 8.60 -8.82
CA ALA A 21 -3.99 9.00 -9.16
C ALA A 21 -4.82 9.28 -7.89
N ARG A 22 -4.71 8.41 -6.88
CA ARG A 22 -5.42 8.58 -5.61
C ARG A 22 -4.90 9.79 -4.82
N GLY A 23 -3.58 9.99 -4.79
CA GLY A 23 -2.95 11.12 -4.12
C GLY A 23 -3.39 12.45 -4.71
N GLN A 24 -3.46 12.55 -6.05
CA GLN A 24 -4.01 13.72 -6.73
C GLN A 24 -5.49 13.92 -6.42
N GLN A 25 -6.30 12.86 -6.49
CA GLN A 25 -7.74 12.92 -6.22
C GLN A 25 -8.04 13.40 -4.79
N GLN A 26 -7.24 12.97 -3.82
CA GLN A 26 -7.47 13.24 -2.39
C GLN A 26 -6.65 14.43 -1.87
N GLY A 27 -5.93 15.14 -2.73
CA GLY A 27 -5.13 16.30 -2.35
C GLY A 27 -3.99 15.97 -1.38
N TRP A 28 -3.37 14.80 -1.50
CA TRP A 28 -2.20 14.44 -0.71
C TRP A 28 -1.01 15.34 -1.05
N SER A 29 -0.08 15.51 -0.10
CA SER A 29 1.17 16.21 -0.41
C SER A 29 1.99 15.40 -1.41
N ALA A 30 2.69 16.09 -2.32
CA ALA A 30 3.52 15.44 -3.33
C ALA A 30 4.55 14.49 -2.69
N GLY A 31 5.31 14.97 -1.70
CA GLY A 31 6.31 14.14 -1.03
C GLY A 31 5.74 12.94 -0.25
N PHE A 32 4.48 12.98 0.19
CA PHE A 32 3.82 11.80 0.75
C PHE A 32 3.42 10.81 -0.35
N THR A 33 2.80 11.31 -1.42
CA THR A 33 2.38 10.51 -2.58
C THR A 33 3.56 9.78 -3.20
N ASP A 34 4.65 10.49 -3.47
CA ASP A 34 5.87 9.93 -4.07
C ASP A 34 6.45 8.81 -3.21
N LYS A 35 6.48 9.00 -1.89
CA LYS A 35 7.00 8.02 -0.94
C LYS A 35 6.14 6.76 -0.85
N VAL A 36 4.82 6.90 -0.95
CA VAL A 36 3.92 5.73 -0.98
C VAL A 36 4.05 5.01 -2.32
N ALA A 37 4.21 5.73 -3.43
CA ALA A 37 4.41 5.17 -4.76
C ALA A 37 5.75 4.41 -4.85
N GLU A 38 6.82 4.96 -4.28
CA GLU A 38 8.13 4.31 -4.14
C GLU A 38 8.04 2.98 -3.38
N TRP A 39 7.14 2.86 -2.39
CA TRP A 39 6.92 1.57 -1.71
C TRP A 39 6.02 0.61 -2.49
N ALA A 40 5.11 1.14 -3.32
CA ALA A 40 4.19 0.34 -4.11
C ALA A 40 4.91 -0.41 -5.24
N GLU A 41 5.92 0.22 -5.85
CA GLU A 41 6.71 -0.36 -6.94
C GLU A 41 7.34 -1.73 -6.61
N PRO A 42 8.23 -1.86 -5.61
CA PRO A 42 8.84 -3.14 -5.26
C PRO A 42 7.81 -4.15 -4.75
N VAL A 43 6.76 -3.69 -4.05
CA VAL A 43 5.68 -4.57 -3.59
C VAL A 43 4.96 -5.18 -4.80
N ALA A 44 4.51 -4.37 -5.76
CA ALA A 44 3.85 -4.82 -6.98
C ALA A 44 4.73 -5.80 -7.77
N ALA A 45 6.03 -5.52 -7.89
CA ALA A 45 7.03 -6.40 -8.52
C ALA A 45 7.28 -7.72 -7.76
N GLY A 46 6.94 -7.80 -6.47
CA GLY A 46 7.11 -9.02 -5.65
C GLY A 46 8.43 -9.07 -4.90
N GLU A 47 9.09 -7.92 -4.83
CA GLU A 47 10.28 -7.73 -4.05
C GLU A 47 9.94 -7.60 -2.56
N ARG A 48 10.95 -7.83 -1.73
CA ARG A 48 10.82 -7.74 -0.28
C ARG A 48 10.97 -6.29 0.16
N LEU A 49 10.02 -5.82 0.97
CA LEU A 49 10.05 -4.49 1.58
C LEU A 49 10.20 -4.61 3.10
N VAL A 50 11.15 -3.87 3.69
CA VAL A 50 11.35 -3.83 5.14
C VAL A 50 10.25 -2.99 5.80
N ILE A 51 9.56 -3.59 6.78
CA ILE A 51 8.55 -2.97 7.63
C ILE A 51 9.09 -2.98 9.06
N LYS A 52 9.43 -1.80 9.58
CA LYS A 52 10.04 -1.67 10.92
C LYS A 52 9.10 -2.06 12.06
N HIS A 53 7.83 -1.69 11.92
CA HIS A 53 6.79 -1.87 12.93
C HIS A 53 5.55 -2.54 12.30
N PRO A 54 5.61 -3.85 12.01
CA PRO A 54 4.49 -4.57 11.41
C PRO A 54 3.23 -4.58 12.27
N GLU A 55 3.35 -4.43 13.59
CA GLU A 55 2.27 -4.38 14.58
C GLU A 55 1.30 -3.21 14.38
N PHE A 56 1.74 -2.11 13.75
CA PHE A 56 0.84 -1.00 13.41
C PHE A 56 -0.18 -1.38 12.34
N PHE A 57 0.07 -2.43 11.55
CA PHE A 57 -0.92 -2.99 10.66
C PHE A 57 -1.71 -4.09 11.36
N SER A 58 -2.68 -3.64 12.16
CA SER A 58 -3.50 -4.44 13.07
C SER A 58 -4.37 -5.48 12.35
N THR A 59 -4.82 -6.48 13.12
CA THR A 59 -5.78 -7.48 12.66
C THR A 59 -7.07 -6.84 12.14
N TYR A 60 -7.58 -5.81 12.83
CA TYR A 60 -8.77 -5.08 12.38
C TYR A 60 -8.63 -4.56 10.95
N MET A 61 -7.52 -3.87 10.63
CA MET A 61 -7.30 -3.35 9.29
C MET A 61 -7.16 -4.46 8.23
N ARG A 62 -6.61 -5.63 8.60
CA ARG A 62 -6.52 -6.79 7.70
C ARG A 62 -7.90 -7.35 7.39
N GLU A 63 -8.71 -7.60 8.41
CA GLU A 63 -10.04 -8.17 8.24
C GLU A 63 -10.96 -7.22 7.45
N GLU A 64 -10.91 -5.92 7.74
CA GLU A 64 -11.65 -4.90 6.98
C GLU A 64 -11.27 -4.89 5.49
N LEU A 65 -9.97 -4.95 5.17
CA LEU A 65 -9.52 -5.01 3.78
C LEU A 65 -9.92 -6.32 3.11
N ARG A 66 -9.80 -7.45 3.81
CA ARG A 66 -10.16 -8.76 3.28
C ARG A 66 -11.66 -8.90 3.00
N ALA A 67 -12.50 -8.29 3.82
CA ALA A 67 -13.95 -8.32 3.63
C ALA A 67 -14.42 -7.59 2.36
N LEU A 68 -13.57 -6.72 1.79
CA LEU A 68 -13.88 -5.89 0.63
C LEU A 68 -13.28 -6.42 -0.69
N VAL A 69 -12.55 -7.53 -0.65
CA VAL A 69 -11.89 -8.17 -1.81
C VAL A 69 -12.49 -9.55 -2.05
#